data_AF-A0A954XGF3-F1
#
_entry.id   AF-A0A954XGF3-F1
#
_cell.length_a   1.000
_cell.length_b   1.000
_cell.length_c   1.000
_cell.angle_alpha   90.00
_cell.angle_beta   90.00
_cell.angle_gamma   90.00
#
_symmetry.space_group_name_H-M   'P 1'
#
loop_
_entity.id
_entity.type
_entity.pdbx_description
1 polymer ?
#
loop_
_entity_poly.entity_id
_entity_poly.type
_entity_poly.pdbx_seq_one_letter_code
_entity_poly.pdbx_strand_id
1 'polypeptide(L)'
;ADDDDPLPDDFVEPPEQHLTAPADPDELLKLTHAYAGQVTVIDECLAVIMAAIDSRASDAPPLVIVTSPRGYPLGEHGRIGLCDAALYGELLQVPLFIRDADTAHVMSRSQSLVQ
;
A
#
# COMPACT_ATOMS: atom_id res chain seq x y z
N ALA A 1 14.18 7.63 -21.94
CA ALA A 1 14.70 8.59 -20.97
C ALA A 1 15.36 9.67 -21.79
N ASP A 2 14.88 10.90 -21.69
CA ASP A 2 15.51 12.08 -22.28
C ASP A 2 16.74 12.44 -21.44
N ASP A 3 17.72 13.15 -22.00
CA ASP A 3 18.98 13.47 -21.29
C ASP A 3 18.76 14.41 -20.07
N ASP A 4 17.59 15.06 -20.00
CA ASP A 4 17.17 15.92 -18.87
C ASP A 4 16.30 15.17 -17.83
N ASP A 5 16.01 13.88 -18.02
CA ASP A 5 15.26 13.11 -17.02
C ASP A 5 16.11 12.95 -15.75
N PRO A 6 15.57 13.30 -14.56
CA PRO A 6 16.29 13.10 -13.32
C PRO A 6 16.60 11.61 -13.14
N LEU A 7 17.83 11.32 -12.73
CA LEU A 7 18.23 9.95 -12.42
C LEU A 7 17.30 9.38 -11.34
N PRO A 8 16.93 8.09 -11.43
CA PRO A 8 16.19 7.44 -10.37
C PRO A 8 17.02 7.48 -9.08
N ASP A 9 16.34 7.78 -7.97
CA ASP A 9 16.97 7.77 -6.66
C ASP A 9 17.44 6.34 -6.32
N ASP A 10 18.58 6.24 -5.63
CA ASP A 10 19.24 4.97 -5.32
C ASP A 10 18.89 4.40 -3.94
N PHE A 11 17.89 4.97 -3.27
CA PHE A 11 17.51 4.54 -1.93
C PHE A 11 16.94 3.12 -1.95
N VAL A 12 17.44 2.29 -1.03
CA VAL A 12 16.99 0.91 -0.83
C VAL A 12 16.03 0.83 0.36
N GLU A 13 16.32 1.61 1.41
CA GLU A 13 15.47 1.70 2.58
C GLU A 13 14.29 2.63 2.31
N PRO A 14 13.05 2.25 2.70
CA PRO A 14 11.91 3.15 2.63
C PRO A 14 12.23 4.44 3.40
N PRO A 15 12.07 5.63 2.79
CA PRO A 15 12.41 6.88 3.43
C PRO A 15 11.57 7.10 4.70
N GLU A 16 12.15 7.75 5.69
CA GLU A 16 11.44 8.10 6.91
C GLU A 16 11.88 9.49 7.36
N GLN A 17 10.98 10.47 7.27
CA GLN A 17 11.32 11.87 7.48
C GLN A 17 10.16 12.66 8.08
N HIS A 18 10.51 13.59 8.98
CA HIS A 18 9.63 14.65 9.45
C HIS A 18 10.09 15.98 8.86
N LEU A 19 9.28 16.53 7.97
CA LEU A 19 9.53 17.75 7.21
C LEU A 19 9.25 18.98 8.09
N THR A 20 10.29 19.78 8.35
CA THR A 20 10.17 21.01 9.15
C THR A 20 9.74 22.23 8.32
N ALA A 21 9.68 22.09 7.00
CA ALA A 21 9.22 23.07 6.04
C ALA A 21 8.42 22.35 4.94
N PRO A 22 7.57 23.05 4.17
CA PRO A 22 6.89 22.44 3.02
C PRO A 22 7.91 21.80 2.07
N ALA A 23 7.72 20.52 1.75
CA ALA A 23 8.55 19.84 0.76
C ALA A 23 8.26 20.36 -0.65
N ASP A 24 9.27 20.26 -1.51
CA ASP A 24 9.10 20.51 -2.93
C ASP A 24 8.09 19.50 -3.51
N PRO A 25 7.03 19.96 -4.20
CA PRO A 25 6.08 19.06 -4.86
C PRO A 25 6.73 18.01 -5.78
N ASP A 26 7.83 18.36 -6.44
CA ASP A 26 8.52 17.43 -7.34
C ASP A 26 9.23 16.30 -6.57
N GLU A 27 9.74 16.58 -5.36
CA GLU A 27 10.29 15.56 -4.47
C GLU A 27 9.21 14.61 -3.97
N LEU A 28 8.06 15.12 -3.55
CA LEU A 28 6.93 14.29 -3.13
C LEU A 28 6.38 13.44 -4.27
N LEU A 29 6.36 13.97 -5.50
CA LEU A 29 5.91 13.24 -6.68
C LEU A 29 6.84 12.05 -6.98
N LYS A 30 8.15 12.23 -6.89
CA LYS A 30 9.12 11.13 -7.04
C LYS A 30 8.88 10.01 -6.03
N LEU A 31 8.70 10.37 -4.75
CA LEU A 31 8.39 9.41 -3.70
C LEU A 31 7.06 8.69 -3.94
N THR A 32 6.04 9.42 -4.40
CA THR A 32 4.74 8.85 -4.75
C THR A 32 4.85 7.84 -5.88
N HIS A 33 5.63 8.14 -6.92
CA HIS A 33 5.90 7.20 -8.02
C HIS A 33 6.67 5.96 -7.53
N ALA A 34 7.69 6.13 -6.69
CA ALA A 34 8.43 5.01 -6.13
C ALA A 34 7.51 4.11 -5.28
N TYR A 35 6.67 4.69 -4.43
CA TYR A 35 5.67 3.97 -3.63
C TYR A 35 4.67 3.22 -4.52
N ALA A 36 4.13 3.87 -5.55
CA ALA A 36 3.21 3.23 -6.50
C ALA A 36 3.88 2.07 -7.25
N GLY A 37 5.16 2.20 -7.58
CA GLY A 37 5.98 1.12 -8.13
C GLY A 37 6.04 -0.10 -7.19
N GLN A 38 6.30 0.12 -5.90
CA GLN A 38 6.31 -0.97 -4.90
C GLN A 38 4.93 -1.62 -4.75
N VAL A 39 3.85 -0.84 -4.74
CA VAL A 39 2.49 -1.36 -4.70
C VAL A 39 2.20 -2.24 -5.93
N THR A 40 2.68 -1.84 -7.11
CA THR A 40 2.52 -2.62 -8.34
C THR A 40 3.25 -3.97 -8.25
N VAL A 41 4.47 -4.00 -7.72
CA VAL A 41 5.20 -5.26 -7.50
C VAL A 41 4.47 -6.17 -6.52
N ILE A 42 3.90 -5.61 -5.45
CA ILE A 42 3.10 -6.37 -4.48
C ILE A 42 1.85 -6.95 -5.15
N ASP A 43 1.17 -6.19 -6.01
CA ASP A 43 -0.01 -6.63 -6.76
C ASP A 43 0.32 -7.83 -7.66
N GLU A 44 1.44 -7.77 -8.40
CA GLU A 44 1.91 -8.89 -9.22
C GLU A 44 2.22 -10.15 -8.38
N CYS A 45 2.87 -9.96 -7.23
CA CYS A 45 3.16 -11.05 -6.30
C CYS A 45 1.87 -11.66 -5.73
N LEU A 46 0.89 -10.82 -5.39
CA LEU A 46 -0.42 -11.26 -4.92
C LEU A 46 -1.14 -12.07 -6.01
N ALA A 47 -1.10 -11.64 -7.26
CA ALA A 47 -1.70 -12.37 -8.38
C ALA A 47 -1.15 -13.81 -8.49
N VAL A 48 0.17 -13.99 -8.32
CA VAL A 48 0.81 -15.32 -8.32
C VAL A 48 0.31 -16.19 -7.17
N ILE A 49 0.20 -15.61 -5.96
CA ILE A 49 -0.30 -16.32 -4.77
C ILE A 49 -1.76 -16.74 -4.97
N MET A 50 -2.59 -15.84 -5.48
CA MET A 50 -4.01 -16.11 -5.73
C MET A 50 -4.19 -17.21 -6.78
N ALA A 51 -3.44 -17.15 -7.87
CA ALA A 51 -3.45 -18.22 -8.89
C ALA A 51 -3.02 -19.57 -8.30
N ALA A 52 -2.03 -19.60 -7.42
CA ALA A 52 -1.60 -20.81 -6.74
C ALA A 52 -2.70 -21.37 -5.81
N ILE A 53 -3.43 -20.51 -5.09
CA ILE A 53 -4.57 -20.92 -4.26
C ILE A 53 -5.68 -21.51 -5.15
N ASP A 54 -6.03 -20.81 -6.22
CA ASP A 54 -7.13 -21.19 -7.12
C ASP A 54 -6.83 -22.47 -7.92
N SER A 55 -5.55 -22.78 -8.15
CA SER A 55 -5.14 -24.03 -8.80
C SER A 55 -5.38 -25.30 -7.96
N ARG A 56 -5.65 -25.17 -6.66
CA ARG A 56 -5.86 -26.30 -5.76
C ARG A 56 -7.33 -26.71 -5.82
N ALA A 57 -7.61 -27.90 -6.37
CA ALA A 57 -8.94 -28.50 -6.28
C ALA A 57 -9.27 -28.77 -4.80
N SER A 58 -10.16 -27.97 -4.23
CA SER A 58 -10.66 -28.14 -2.87
C SER A 58 -12.15 -27.82 -2.85
N ASP A 59 -12.95 -28.71 -2.26
CA ASP A 59 -14.37 -28.49 -2.03
C ASP A 59 -14.62 -27.34 -1.04
N ALA A 60 -13.58 -26.92 -0.31
CA ALA A 60 -13.58 -25.78 0.60
C ALA A 60 -12.36 -24.88 0.32
N PRO A 61 -12.51 -23.77 -0.40
CA PRO A 61 -11.41 -22.82 -0.60
C PRO A 61 -11.02 -22.16 0.74
N PRO A 62 -9.75 -21.78 0.93
CA PRO A 62 -9.31 -21.13 2.15
C PRO A 62 -9.90 -19.72 2.27
N LEU A 63 -10.11 -19.28 3.52
CA LEU A 63 -10.31 -17.87 3.82
C LEU A 63 -9.02 -17.11 3.50
N VAL A 64 -9.11 -16.11 2.62
CA VAL A 64 -8.00 -15.23 2.27
C VAL A 64 -8.27 -13.85 2.84
N ILE A 65 -7.34 -13.32 3.61
CA ILE A 65 -7.38 -11.96 4.16
C ILE A 65 -6.14 -11.22 3.69
N VAL A 66 -6.33 -10.09 3.03
CA VAL A 66 -5.24 -9.18 2.62
C VAL A 66 -5.42 -7.87 3.36
N THR A 67 -4.39 -7.49 4.12
CA THR A 67 -4.38 -6.24 4.87
C THR A 67 -2.95 -5.73 5.05
N SER A 68 -2.80 -4.57 5.67
CA SER A 68 -1.51 -3.97 6.00
C SER A 68 -1.42 -3.72 7.51
N PRO A 69 -0.24 -3.86 8.13
CA PRO A 69 -0.05 -3.46 9.54
C PRO A 69 -0.25 -1.95 9.76
N ARG A 70 -0.09 -1.13 8.72
CA ARG A 70 -0.19 0.34 8.74
C ARG A 70 -0.17 0.91 7.32
N GLY A 71 -0.57 2.16 7.17
CA GLY A 71 -0.33 2.93 5.95
C GLY A 71 1.06 3.59 5.95
N TYR A 72 1.26 4.52 5.03
CA TYR A 72 2.55 5.19 4.81
C TYR A 72 2.31 6.60 4.27
N PRO A 73 2.49 7.65 5.10
CA PRO A 73 2.43 9.04 4.66
C PRO A 73 3.48 9.35 3.58
N LEU A 74 3.10 10.15 2.59
CA LEU A 74 3.91 10.57 1.45
C LEU A 74 4.06 12.10 1.40
N GLY A 75 4.03 12.75 2.56
CA GLY A 75 4.16 14.21 2.73
C GLY A 75 3.02 14.82 3.54
N GLU A 76 1.93 14.09 3.77
CA GLU A 76 0.81 14.54 4.59
C GLU A 76 1.27 14.89 6.01
N HIS A 77 0.80 16.03 6.52
CA HIS A 77 1.19 16.54 7.83
C HIS A 77 2.72 16.70 8.00
N GLY A 78 3.47 16.87 6.91
CA GLY A 78 4.92 16.96 6.93
C GLY A 78 5.59 15.62 7.26
N ARG A 79 4.95 14.48 6.99
CA ARG A 79 5.46 13.16 7.33
C ARG A 79 5.69 12.32 6.08
N ILE A 80 6.83 11.64 6.05
CA ILE A 80 7.13 10.58 5.08
C ILE A 80 7.45 9.33 5.90
N GLY A 81 6.71 8.25 5.67
CA GLY A 81 6.86 7.02 6.42
C GLY A 81 6.42 7.12 7.88
N LEU A 82 6.98 6.27 8.76
CA LEU A 82 6.52 6.16 10.14
C LEU A 82 6.79 7.44 10.94
N CYS A 83 8.05 7.88 10.94
CA CYS A 83 8.66 9.10 11.50
C CYS A 83 8.34 9.48 12.97
N ASP A 84 7.18 9.09 13.51
CA ASP A 84 6.75 9.20 14.89
C ASP A 84 5.55 8.25 15.19
N ALA A 85 4.81 8.53 16.27
CA ALA A 85 3.61 7.80 16.67
C ALA A 85 2.32 8.54 16.30
N ALA A 86 2.30 9.27 15.17
CA ALA A 86 1.12 9.98 14.73
C ALA A 86 -0.05 9.02 14.42
N LEU A 87 -1.26 9.53 14.64
CA LEU A 87 -2.52 8.79 14.49
C LEU A 87 -3.37 9.36 13.33
N TYR A 88 -2.70 9.81 12.27
CA TYR A 88 -3.36 10.32 11.08
C TYR A 88 -3.90 9.18 10.20
N GLY A 89 -4.89 9.49 9.37
CA GLY A 89 -5.59 8.51 8.55
C GLY A 89 -4.66 7.75 7.60
N GLU A 90 -3.64 8.42 7.09
CA GLU A 90 -2.64 7.86 6.18
C GLU A 90 -1.79 6.76 6.83
N LEU A 91 -1.73 6.72 8.17
CA LEU A 91 -1.09 5.63 8.93
C LEU A 91 -2.08 4.57 9.40
N LEU A 92 -3.30 4.97 9.78
CA LEU A 92 -4.26 4.08 10.45
C LEU A 92 -5.27 3.42 9.51
N GLN A 93 -5.62 4.07 8.41
CA GLN A 93 -6.61 3.59 7.46
C GLN A 93 -5.97 2.64 6.46
N VAL A 94 -5.94 1.36 6.84
CA VAL A 94 -5.32 0.29 6.03
C VAL A 94 -6.32 -0.42 5.12
N PRO A 95 -5.87 -1.00 4.00
CA PRO A 95 -6.70 -1.89 3.20
C PRO A 95 -7.12 -3.13 4.02
N LEU A 96 -8.34 -3.61 3.81
CA LEU A 96 -8.82 -4.89 4.31
C LEU A 96 -9.70 -5.54 3.24
N PHE A 97 -9.18 -6.61 2.65
CA PHE A 97 -9.91 -7.46 1.71
C PHE A 97 -10.09 -8.84 2.32
N ILE A 98 -11.30 -9.38 2.22
CA ILE A 98 -11.65 -10.70 2.73
C ILE A 98 -12.32 -11.47 1.59
N ARG A 99 -11.78 -12.64 1.27
CA ARG A 99 -12.39 -13.62 0.38
C ARG A 99 -12.64 -14.88 1.17
N ASP A 100 -13.91 -15.14 1.49
CA ASP A 100 -14.35 -16.41 2.06
C ASP A 100 -14.88 -17.35 0.97
N ALA A 101 -15.34 -18.54 1.37
CA ALA A 101 -15.91 -19.53 0.47
C ALA A 101 -17.36 -19.21 0.08
N ASP A 102 -18.01 -18.25 0.73
CA ASP A 102 -19.40 -17.88 0.49
C ASP A 102 -19.47 -16.78 -0.58
N THR A 103 -20.53 -16.79 -1.36
CA THR A 103 -20.80 -15.75 -2.35
C THR A 103 -21.67 -14.63 -1.81
N ALA A 104 -22.23 -14.78 -0.61
CA ALA A 104 -23.15 -13.82 0.01
C ALA A 104 -22.61 -12.39 0.14
N HIS A 105 -21.28 -12.23 0.22
CA HIS A 105 -20.61 -10.96 0.42
C HIS A 105 -19.70 -10.54 -0.75
N VAL A 106 -19.82 -11.20 -1.90
CA VAL A 106 -19.03 -10.89 -3.10
C VAL A 106 -19.27 -9.45 -3.53
N MET A 107 -18.18 -8.72 -3.77
CA MET A 107 -18.17 -7.30 -4.13
C MET A 107 -18.91 -6.38 -3.14
N SER A 108 -19.13 -6.83 -1.90
CA SER A 108 -19.68 -5.99 -0.85
C SER A 108 -18.61 -5.05 -0.30
N ARG A 109 -19.03 -3.84 0.09
CA ARG A 109 -18.20 -2.88 0.83
C ARG A 109 -18.86 -2.61 2.16
N SER A 110 -18.16 -2.94 3.24
CA SER A 110 -18.58 -2.58 4.60
C SER A 110 -17.89 -1.30 5.06
N GLN A 111 -18.65 -0.43 5.72
CA GLN A 111 -18.15 0.73 6.45
C GLN A 111 -18.34 0.56 7.96
N SER A 112 -18.66 -0.65 8.43
CA SER A 112 -19.03 -0.89 9.84
C SER A 112 -17.84 -0.90 10.79
N LEU A 113 -16.62 -1.10 10.28
CA LEU A 113 -15.38 -0.88 11.03
C LEU A 113 -15.06 0.62 10.93
N VAL A 114 -15.63 1.41 11.84
CA VAL A 114 -15.43 2.86 11.92
C VAL A 114 -14.45 3.16 13.05
N GLN A 115 -13.51 4.08 12.80
CA GLN A 115 -12.83 4.83 13.85
C GLN A 115 -13.63 6.08 14.18
#